data_AF-A0A4S4E2G2-F1
#
_entry.id   AF-A0A4S4E2G2-F1
#
_cell.length_a   1.000
_cell.length_b   1.000
_cell.length_c   1.000
_cell.angle_alpha   90.00
_cell.angle_beta   90.00
_cell.angle_gamma   90.00
#
_symmetry.space_group_name_H-M   'P 1'
#
loop_
_entity.id
_entity.type
_entity.pdbx_description
1 polymer ?
#
loop_
_entity_poly.entity_id
_entity_poly.type
_entity_poly.pdbx_seq_one_letter_code
_entity_poly.pdbx_strand_id
1 'polypeptide(L)'
;MEDLFSQFILLSDQSLQDKFFNPSSIEDFMKLFELESYKAWAAAELDNEKEVQEAEESMKAAEDYLDSVMESAMGEFRCFEEEIERKSKGEMKSLVQDGESARKAGKSMEKAATIASKKYVEAALNSAGASMKSAWKGLSANANKVHPS
;
A
#
# COMPACT_ATOMS: atom_id res chain seq x y z
N MET A 1 -0.02 -46.98 37.38
CA MET A 1 -1.50 -46.90 37.42
C MET A 1 -2.18 -48.13 36.80
N GLU A 2 -1.79 -48.55 35.59
CA GLU A 2 -2.21 -49.83 34.97
C GLU A 2 -2.07 -51.05 35.90
N ASP A 3 -0.92 -51.19 36.57
CA ASP A 3 -0.66 -52.27 37.52
C ASP A 3 -1.61 -52.26 38.73
N LEU A 4 -2.02 -51.06 39.17
CA LEU A 4 -3.00 -50.90 40.24
C LEU A 4 -4.38 -51.35 39.76
N PHE A 5 -4.82 -50.95 38.57
CA PHE A 5 -6.08 -51.45 38.02
C PHE A 5 -6.09 -52.98 37.88
N SER A 6 -4.99 -53.57 37.44
CA SER A 6 -4.85 -55.03 37.34
C SER A 6 -4.95 -55.72 38.71
N GLN A 7 -4.31 -55.16 39.75
CA GLN A 7 -4.43 -55.66 41.12
C GLN A 7 -5.83 -55.48 41.70
N PHE A 8 -6.50 -54.37 41.41
CA PHE A 8 -7.87 -54.13 41.84
C PHE A 8 -8.83 -55.18 41.28
N ILE A 9 -8.70 -55.50 39.98
CA ILE A 9 -9.50 -56.53 39.32
C ILE A 9 -9.26 -57.90 39.97
N LEU A 10 -7.99 -58.26 40.20
CA LEU A 10 -7.63 -59.51 40.86
C LEU A 10 -8.24 -59.63 42.27
N LEU A 11 -8.09 -58.59 43.09
CA LEU A 11 -8.64 -58.56 44.46
C LEU A 11 -10.18 -58.60 44.45
N SER A 12 -10.80 -57.95 43.48
CA SER A 12 -12.26 -57.97 43.31
C SER A 12 -12.76 -59.38 42.96
N ASP A 13 -12.11 -60.07 42.01
CA ASP A 13 -12.46 -61.44 41.66
C ASP A 13 -12.25 -62.41 42.83
N GLN A 14 -11.15 -62.25 43.58
CA GLN A 14 -10.89 -63.04 44.78
C GLN A 14 -11.95 -62.84 45.86
N SER A 15 -12.44 -61.61 46.06
CA SER A 15 -13.50 -61.33 47.04
C SER A 15 -14.82 -62.05 46.76
N LEU A 16 -15.08 -62.43 45.49
CA LEU A 16 -16.28 -63.16 45.08
C LEU A 16 -16.13 -64.68 45.22
N GLN A 17 -14.91 -65.21 45.06
CA GLN A 17 -14.66 -66.65 45.01
C GLN A 17 -14.12 -67.23 46.31
N ASP A 18 -13.38 -66.46 47.11
CA ASP A 18 -12.77 -66.93 48.36
C ASP A 18 -13.61 -66.55 49.58
N LYS A 19 -14.11 -67.58 50.29
CA LYS A 19 -14.88 -67.41 51.54
C LYS A 19 -14.04 -66.92 52.73
N PHE A 20 -12.71 -67.01 52.65
CA PHE A 20 -11.78 -66.55 53.67
C PHE A 20 -11.07 -65.25 53.26
N PHE A 21 -11.56 -64.58 52.22
CA PHE A 21 -11.01 -63.31 51.76
C PHE A 21 -10.97 -62.28 52.90
N ASN A 22 -9.85 -61.57 53.01
CA ASN A 22 -9.68 -60.50 53.98
C ASN A 22 -10.07 -59.15 53.36
N PRO A 23 -11.19 -58.51 53.79
CA PRO A 23 -11.62 -57.24 53.24
C PRO A 23 -10.63 -56.09 53.43
N SER A 24 -9.76 -56.16 54.46
CA SER A 24 -8.78 -55.11 54.72
C SER A 24 -7.74 -54.98 53.59
N SER A 25 -7.53 -56.05 52.81
CA SER A 25 -6.63 -56.03 51.65
C SER A 25 -7.11 -55.10 50.54
N ILE A 26 -8.43 -54.91 50.38
CA ILE A 26 -8.98 -53.92 49.45
C ILE A 26 -8.76 -52.51 50.00
N GLU A 27 -8.98 -52.29 51.30
CA GLU A 27 -8.81 -50.98 51.91
C GLU A 27 -7.36 -50.48 51.82
N ASP A 28 -6.39 -51.35 52.11
CA ASP A 28 -4.97 -51.01 52.00
C ASP A 28 -4.56 -50.76 50.54
N PHE A 29 -5.14 -51.52 49.60
CA PHE A 29 -4.98 -51.26 48.18
C PHE A 29 -5.57 -49.91 47.76
N MET A 30 -6.76 -49.53 48.25
CA MET A 30 -7.39 -48.24 47.95
C MET A 30 -6.54 -47.06 48.42
N LYS A 31 -5.84 -47.18 49.56
CA LYS A 31 -4.89 -46.15 50.04
C LYS A 31 -3.71 -45.98 49.06
N LEU A 32 -3.20 -47.06 48.48
CA LEU A 32 -2.16 -47.00 47.45
C LEU A 32 -2.69 -46.35 46.17
N PHE A 33 -3.91 -46.70 45.76
CA PHE A 33 -4.57 -46.13 44.59
C PHE A 33 -4.78 -44.62 44.73
N GLU A 34 -5.28 -44.18 45.88
CA GLU A 34 -5.47 -42.76 46.20
C GLU A 34 -4.14 -42.00 46.14
N LEU A 35 -3.10 -42.52 46.78
CA LEU A 35 -1.77 -41.90 46.78
C LEU A 35 -1.21 -41.77 45.37
N GLU A 36 -1.30 -42.82 44.56
CA GLU A 36 -0.80 -42.81 43.19
C GLU A 36 -1.62 -41.87 42.30
N SER A 37 -2.93 -41.78 42.52
CA SER A 37 -3.82 -40.85 41.82
C SER A 37 -3.46 -39.40 42.12
N TYR A 38 -3.21 -39.05 43.39
CA TYR A 38 -2.77 -37.70 43.74
C TYR A 38 -1.41 -37.36 43.14
N LYS A 39 -0.46 -38.30 43.13
CA LYS A 39 0.84 -38.08 42.48
C LYS A 39 0.71 -37.85 40.98
N ALA A 40 -0.09 -38.67 40.30
CA ALA A 40 -0.33 -38.53 38.88
C ALA A 40 -1.01 -37.20 38.56
N TRP A 41 -2.00 -36.78 39.37
CA TRP A 41 -2.65 -35.49 39.21
C TRP A 41 -1.69 -34.32 39.46
N ALA A 42 -0.91 -34.36 40.53
CA ALA A 42 0.07 -33.31 40.82
C ALA A 42 1.16 -33.20 39.73
N ALA A 43 1.60 -34.32 39.16
CA ALA A 43 2.53 -34.31 38.03
C ALA A 43 1.88 -33.71 36.78
N ALA A 44 0.65 -34.11 36.46
CA ALA A 44 -0.08 -33.58 35.31
C ALA A 44 -0.36 -32.07 35.45
N GLU A 45 -0.70 -31.59 36.65
CA GLU A 45 -0.90 -30.17 36.91
C GLU A 45 0.40 -29.38 36.70
N LEU A 46 1.52 -29.88 37.20
CA LEU A 46 2.82 -29.24 37.03
C LEU A 46 3.26 -29.19 35.55
N ASP A 47 3.06 -30.28 34.81
CA ASP A 47 3.36 -30.32 33.38
C ASP A 47 2.46 -29.33 32.61
N ASN A 48 1.18 -29.25 32.96
CA ASN A 48 0.24 -28.32 32.35
C ASN A 48 0.58 -26.85 32.67
N GLU A 49 0.94 -26.53 33.92
CA GLU A 49 1.40 -25.19 34.30
C GLU A 49 2.63 -24.77 33.48
N LYS A 50 3.56 -25.71 33.29
CA LYS A 50 4.75 -25.48 32.47
C LYS A 50 4.40 -25.27 30.99
N GLU A 51 3.53 -26.11 30.42
CA GLU A 51 3.07 -25.95 29.02
C GLU A 51 2.36 -24.61 28.82
N VAL A 52 1.54 -24.18 29.77
CA VAL A 52 0.88 -22.87 29.73
C VAL A 52 1.91 -21.74 29.76
N GLN A 53 2.89 -21.81 30.67
CA GLN A 53 3.94 -20.79 30.75
C GLN A 53 4.74 -20.71 29.44
N GLU A 54 5.16 -21.85 28.88
CA GLU A 54 5.89 -21.90 27.61
C GLU A 54 5.05 -21.34 26.45
N ALA A 55 3.74 -21.63 26.43
CA ALA A 55 2.81 -21.10 25.44
C ALA A 55 2.64 -19.57 25.57
N GLU A 56 2.52 -19.05 26.79
CA GLU A 56 2.42 -17.60 27.05
C GLU A 56 3.70 -16.87 26.65
N GLU A 57 4.88 -17.41 26.98
CA GLU A 57 6.17 -16.86 26.58
C GLU A 57 6.33 -16.84 25.05
N SER A 58 5.94 -17.94 24.37
CA SER A 58 5.96 -18.01 22.92
C SER A 58 4.98 -17.03 22.27
N MET A 59 3.78 -16.87 22.85
CA MET A 59 2.79 -15.91 22.36
C MET A 59 3.32 -14.48 22.50
N LYS A 60 3.91 -14.15 23.64
CA LYS A 60 4.49 -12.83 23.89
C LYS A 60 5.61 -12.50 22.91
N ALA A 61 6.51 -13.46 22.65
CA ALA A 61 7.59 -13.29 21.69
C ALA A 61 7.05 -13.07 20.25
N ALA A 62 5.98 -13.77 19.88
CA ALA A 62 5.33 -13.59 18.59
C ALA A 62 4.66 -12.21 18.46
N GLU A 63 3.99 -11.73 19.52
CA GLU A 63 3.42 -10.38 19.58
C GLU A 63 4.50 -9.31 19.45
N ASP A 64 5.59 -9.41 20.21
CA ASP A 64 6.67 -8.43 20.19
C ASP A 64 7.34 -8.36 18.80
N TYR A 65 7.49 -9.52 18.14
CA TYR A 65 7.96 -9.58 16.76
C TYR A 65 6.99 -8.91 15.79
N LEU A 66 5.70 -9.20 15.89
CA LEU A 66 4.67 -8.58 15.04
C LEU A 66 4.63 -7.07 15.22
N ASP A 67 4.68 -6.58 16.45
CA ASP A 67 4.73 -5.14 16.75
C ASP A 67 5.98 -4.50 16.15
N SER A 68 7.14 -5.14 16.26
CA SER A 68 8.38 -4.64 15.65
C SER A 68 8.28 -4.56 14.12
N VAL A 69 7.69 -5.56 13.47
CA VAL A 69 7.52 -5.56 12.01
C VAL A 69 6.52 -4.48 11.59
N MET A 70 5.43 -4.34 12.34
CA MET A 70 4.40 -3.34 12.07
C MET A 70 4.94 -1.91 12.22
N GLU A 71 5.66 -1.61 13.30
CA GLU A 71 6.29 -0.30 13.50
C GLU A 71 7.31 0.01 12.40
N SER A 72 8.13 -0.97 12.00
CA SER A 72 9.05 -0.80 10.87
C SER A 72 8.31 -0.48 9.57
N ALA A 73 7.26 -1.25 9.24
CA ALA A 73 6.47 -1.03 8.04
C ALA A 73 5.77 0.34 8.06
N MET A 74 5.21 0.75 9.20
CA MET A 74 4.60 2.07 9.37
C MET A 74 5.61 3.21 9.22
N GLY A 75 6.84 3.01 9.71
CA GLY A 75 7.96 3.92 9.49
C GLY A 75 8.30 4.08 8.01
N GLU A 76 8.37 2.97 7.27
CA GLU A 76 8.61 2.98 5.81
C GLU A 76 7.49 3.68 5.04
N PHE A 77 6.23 3.41 5.37
CA PHE A 77 5.09 4.09 4.75
C PHE A 77 5.12 5.60 4.97
N ARG A 78 5.50 6.05 6.18
CA ARG A 78 5.63 7.48 6.47
C ARG A 78 6.71 8.14 5.61
N CYS A 79 7.89 7.53 5.53
CA CYS A 79 8.97 8.02 4.66
C CYS A 79 8.54 8.06 3.19
N PHE A 80 7.83 7.03 2.73
CA PHE A 80 7.32 6.95 1.37
C PHE A 80 6.31 8.06 1.06
N GLU A 81 5.35 8.30 1.95
CA GLU A 81 4.37 9.40 1.80
C GLU A 81 5.06 10.76 1.72
N GLU A 82 6.01 11.03 2.62
CA GLU A 82 6.80 12.27 2.61
C GLU A 82 7.59 12.44 1.30
N GLU A 83 8.19 11.35 0.79
CA GLU A 83 8.93 11.38 -0.46
C GLU A 83 8.01 11.63 -1.67
N ILE A 84 6.85 10.97 -1.71
CA ILE A 84 5.84 11.21 -2.75
C ILE A 84 5.37 12.66 -2.72
N GLU A 85 5.04 13.18 -1.55
CA GLU A 85 4.54 14.56 -1.43
C GLU A 85 5.59 15.55 -1.91
N ARG A 86 6.87 15.35 -1.53
CA ARG A 86 7.99 16.17 -1.98
C ARG A 86 8.17 16.10 -3.49
N LYS A 87 8.15 14.90 -4.09
CA LYS A 87 8.29 14.72 -5.54
C LYS A 87 7.13 15.35 -6.29
N SER A 88 5.90 15.08 -5.88
CA SER A 88 4.67 15.65 -6.45
C SER A 88 4.68 17.18 -6.42
N LYS A 89 5.05 17.79 -5.29
CA LYS A 89 5.21 19.25 -5.18
C LYS A 89 6.29 19.78 -6.13
N GLY A 90 7.40 19.05 -6.30
CA GLY A 90 8.46 19.40 -7.23
C GLY A 90 8.00 19.35 -8.70
N GLU A 91 7.36 18.25 -9.09
CA GLU A 91 6.81 18.05 -10.44
C GLU A 91 5.74 19.08 -10.77
N MET A 92 4.81 19.35 -9.85
CA MET A 92 3.79 20.38 -10.01
C MET A 92 4.41 21.76 -10.28
N LYS A 93 5.44 22.14 -9.50
CA LYS A 93 6.15 23.42 -9.70
C LYS A 93 6.83 23.49 -11.06
N SER A 94 7.47 22.41 -11.50
CA SER A 94 8.10 22.33 -12.83
C SER A 94 7.07 22.51 -13.94
N LEU A 95 5.95 21.79 -13.87
CA LEU A 95 4.88 21.87 -14.87
C LEU A 95 4.27 23.28 -14.96
N VAL A 96 4.06 23.94 -13.82
CA VAL A 96 3.59 25.33 -13.79
C VAL A 96 4.60 26.25 -14.48
N GLN A 97 5.90 26.10 -14.19
CA GLN A 97 6.96 26.90 -14.80
C GLN A 97 7.05 26.67 -16.32
N ASP A 98 6.94 25.43 -16.77
CA ASP A 98 6.95 25.08 -18.20
C ASP A 98 5.72 25.66 -18.91
N GLY A 99 4.53 25.55 -18.29
CA GLY A 99 3.30 26.15 -18.80
C GLY A 99 3.36 27.68 -18.90
N GLU A 100 3.93 28.35 -17.89
CA GLU A 100 4.17 29.79 -17.93
C GLU A 100 5.15 30.19 -19.03
N SER A 101 6.22 29.42 -19.22
CA SER A 101 7.23 29.64 -20.25
C SER A 101 6.64 29.49 -21.64
N ALA A 102 5.86 28.43 -21.86
CA ALA A 102 5.12 28.19 -23.10
C ALA A 102 4.12 29.31 -23.38
N ARG A 103 3.37 29.77 -22.36
CA ARG A 103 2.43 30.90 -22.49
C ARG A 103 3.13 32.20 -22.86
N LYS A 104 4.29 32.50 -22.25
CA LYS A 104 5.10 33.68 -22.59
C LYS A 104 5.63 33.60 -24.02
N ALA A 105 6.14 32.43 -24.44
CA ALA A 105 6.60 32.19 -25.81
C ALA A 105 5.47 32.37 -26.82
N GLY A 106 4.29 31.78 -26.57
CA GLY A 106 3.11 31.91 -27.41
C GLY A 106 2.67 33.36 -27.61
N LYS A 107 2.61 34.15 -26.53
CA LYS A 107 2.30 35.60 -26.62
C LYS A 107 3.31 36.38 -27.45
N SER A 108 4.59 36.04 -27.36
CA SER A 108 5.64 36.68 -28.15
C SER A 108 5.52 36.33 -29.64
N MET A 109 5.24 35.05 -29.95
CA MET A 109 4.98 34.59 -31.31
C MET A 109 3.74 35.24 -31.91
N GLU A 110 2.65 35.35 -31.14
CA GLU A 110 1.42 36.03 -31.56
C GLU A 110 1.69 37.50 -31.94
N LYS A 111 2.46 38.22 -31.12
CA LYS A 111 2.87 39.60 -31.43
C LYS A 111 3.69 39.68 -32.71
N ALA A 112 4.67 38.78 -32.87
CA ALA A 112 5.52 38.74 -34.07
C ALA A 112 4.71 38.45 -35.33
N ALA A 113 3.82 37.45 -35.28
CA ALA A 113 2.90 37.11 -36.36
C ALA A 113 1.97 38.28 -36.71
N THR A 114 1.46 38.99 -35.70
CA THR A 114 0.61 40.18 -35.90
C THR A 114 1.38 41.29 -36.63
N ILE A 115 2.63 41.55 -36.23
CA ILE A 115 3.48 42.55 -36.90
C ILE A 115 3.76 42.15 -38.35
N ALA A 116 4.12 40.89 -38.59
CA ALA A 116 4.38 40.37 -39.92
C ALA A 116 3.14 40.46 -40.82
N SER A 117 1.98 40.08 -40.29
CA SER A 117 0.69 40.18 -40.98
C SER A 117 0.36 41.63 -41.35
N LYS A 118 0.52 42.59 -40.42
CA LYS A 118 0.33 44.02 -40.72
C LYS A 118 1.25 44.51 -41.85
N LYS A 119 2.54 44.18 -41.81
CA LYS A 119 3.49 44.53 -42.87
C LYS A 119 3.10 43.93 -44.22
N TYR A 120 2.63 42.69 -44.24
CA TYR A 120 2.16 42.04 -45.46
C TYR A 120 0.94 42.76 -46.04
N VAL A 121 -0.05 43.07 -45.20
CA VAL A 121 -1.25 43.83 -45.60
C VAL A 121 -0.88 45.21 -46.12
N GLU A 122 0.03 45.94 -45.45
CA GLU A 122 0.53 47.23 -45.91
C GLU A 122 1.23 47.13 -47.27
N ALA A 123 2.09 46.14 -47.47
CA ALA A 123 2.77 45.91 -48.75
C ALA A 123 1.76 45.61 -49.88
N ALA A 124 0.75 44.78 -49.60
CA ALA A 124 -0.32 44.47 -50.55
C ALA A 124 -1.14 45.73 -50.91
N LEU A 125 -1.52 46.54 -49.92
CA LEU A 125 -2.22 47.81 -50.14
C LEU A 125 -1.40 48.81 -50.94
N ASN A 126 -0.11 48.96 -50.63
CA ASN A 126 0.79 49.83 -51.37
C ASN A 126 0.97 49.37 -52.83
N SER A 127 1.10 48.06 -53.05
CA SER A 127 1.18 47.47 -54.40
C SER A 127 -0.11 47.65 -55.20
N ALA A 128 -1.27 47.43 -54.57
CA ALA A 128 -2.58 47.70 -55.16
C ALA A 128 -2.75 49.19 -55.50
N GLY A 129 -2.35 50.09 -54.60
CA GLY A 129 -2.36 51.54 -54.83
C GLY A 129 -1.46 51.97 -56.00
N ALA A 130 -0.26 51.40 -56.09
CA ALA A 130 0.65 51.63 -57.22
C ALA A 130 0.08 51.08 -58.54
N SER A 131 -0.55 49.91 -58.49
CA SER A 131 -1.24 49.29 -59.63
C SER A 131 -2.43 50.15 -60.10
N MET A 132 -3.24 50.68 -59.18
CA MET A 132 -4.33 51.60 -59.52
C MET A 132 -3.82 52.92 -60.11
N LYS A 133 -2.77 53.51 -59.52
CA LYS A 133 -2.16 54.75 -60.04
C LYS A 133 -1.58 54.56 -61.44
N SER A 134 -0.92 53.42 -61.69
CA SER A 134 -0.38 53.09 -63.01
C SER A 134 -1.49 52.81 -64.03
N ALA A 135 -2.54 52.08 -63.66
CA ALA A 135 -3.72 51.88 -64.50
C ALA A 135 -4.43 53.20 -64.85
N TRP A 136 -4.61 54.10 -63.86
CA TRP A 136 -5.16 55.44 -64.08
C TRP A 136 -4.29 56.28 -65.02
N LYS A 137 -2.96 56.24 -64.85
CA LYS A 137 -2.02 56.93 -65.75
C LYS A 137 -2.04 56.34 -67.16
N GLY A 138 -2.24 55.03 -67.31
CA GLY A 138 -2.45 54.37 -68.60
C GLY A 138 -3.76 54.77 -69.29
N LEU A 139 -4.84 54.92 -68.52
CA LEU A 139 -6.13 55.44 -69.02
C LEU A 139 -6.02 56.92 -69.42
N SER A 140 -5.34 57.75 -68.63
CA SER A 140 -5.07 59.16 -68.92
C SER A 140 -4.13 59.35 -70.12
N ALA A 141 -3.13 58.49 -70.30
CA ALA A 141 -2.26 58.50 -71.47
C ALA A 141 -3.01 58.08 -72.75
N ASN A 142 -3.99 57.18 -72.64
CA ASN A 142 -4.86 56.80 -73.75
C ASN A 142 -5.95 57.84 -74.05
N ALA A 143 -6.33 58.71 -73.10
CA ALA A 143 -7.23 59.84 -73.36
C ALA A 143 -6.61 60.94 -74.24
N ASN A 144 -5.27 61.02 -74.30
CA ASN A 144 -4.52 61.97 -75.16
C ASN A 144 -4.14 61.39 -76.53
N LYS A 145 -4.51 60.14 -76.86
CA LYS A 145 -4.36 59.58 -78.21
C LYS A 145 -5.67 59.75 -78.99
N VAL A 146 -5.95 60.97 -79.42
CA VAL A 146 -6.88 61.21 -80.53
C VAL A 146 -6.08 61.01 -81.81
N HIS A 147 -6.40 59.97 -82.58
CA HIS A 147 -5.88 59.82 -83.94
C HIS A 147 -6.56 60.88 -84.84
N PRO A 148 -5.82 61.75 -85.54
CA PRO A 148 -6.42 62.61 -86.56
C PRO A 148 -6.76 61.77 -87.79
N SER A 149 -8.01 61.90 -88.26
CA SER A 149 -8.51 61.37 -89.54
C SER A 149 -8.03 62.18 -90.73
#